data_AF-A0A133NE18-F1
#
_entry.id   AF-A0A133NE18-F1
#
_cell.length_a   1.000
_cell.length_b   1.000
_cell.length_c   1.000
_cell.angle_alpha   90.00
_cell.angle_beta   90.00
_cell.angle_gamma   90.00
#
_symmetry.space_group_name_H-M   'P 1'
#
loop_
_entity.id
_entity.type
_entity.pdbx_description
1 polymer ?
#
loop_
_entity_poly.entity_id
_entity_poly.type
_entity_poly.pdbx_seq_one_letter_code
_entity_poly.pdbx_strand_id
1 'polypeptide(L)'
;MSQFTHGTRVKEQETALKMFLSAKMPTVIVGTGTVNMGDISCVNTPVLIQNSKDAAVYFGGANNVKGFSINEALYLAFNVYNIAPIVVINVCDSKKHKTSHEETALVVKEYKVTLEKLGIIPDETLIVKDNATSLPIAKEKYSYIFEPDGKLTIQLKSTESSVTKVDVSYNFLDISKVTENDVVGSIDPQTLEAKGLECLKEIFPKYSMIPSCVVAPDFSTAKVRAALDAKASVINDKWASISIPEIPNTTKYGEAISFKKEKNYIDSDQILVWGCPYIGEEVFHLSTVTALLMQSVDAGFDGVPCESPSNKNCKMEGIGYYDGSEFKKVNLDEAEANLLNENGISTILRQPNGTVFWGNRTSVFQPGGNTDPKDVWIPVKRMFKYIGNMIMLNNINEVDKGMTPSRAKSIETNINVWLSSLQGEDKILGGRVEFLPAENPQQEMIAGKFKWHIYLGAIIPGETLEFILEYDTEYLKLLFKQ
;
A
#
# COMPACT_ATOMS: atom_id res chain seq x y z
N MET A 1 20.85 -51.80 -24.41
CA MET A 1 20.13 -53.09 -24.44
C MET A 1 18.66 -52.81 -24.21
N SER A 2 17.79 -52.95 -25.23
CA SER A 2 16.34 -52.84 -25.06
C SER A 2 15.82 -54.14 -24.43
N GLN A 3 15.25 -54.04 -23.24
CA GLN A 3 14.65 -55.18 -22.53
C GLN A 3 13.41 -55.67 -23.31
N PHE A 4 13.26 -56.98 -23.51
CA PHE A 4 12.04 -57.57 -24.07
C PHE A 4 10.86 -57.28 -23.14
N THR A 5 9.73 -56.84 -23.68
CA THR A 5 8.53 -56.51 -22.91
C THR A 5 7.29 -57.15 -23.53
N HIS A 6 6.41 -57.71 -22.70
CA HIS A 6 5.12 -58.31 -23.08
C HIS A 6 3.99 -57.63 -22.28
N GLY A 7 2.90 -57.24 -22.93
CA GLY A 7 1.75 -56.54 -22.34
C GLY A 7 1.67 -55.03 -22.65
N THR A 8 0.55 -54.39 -22.31
CA THR A 8 0.33 -52.94 -22.49
C THR A 8 1.02 -52.14 -21.37
N ARG A 9 1.62 -51.00 -21.73
CA ARG A 9 2.29 -50.09 -20.79
C ARG A 9 1.76 -48.67 -20.99
N VAL A 10 1.74 -47.92 -19.90
CA VAL A 10 1.52 -46.47 -19.91
C VAL A 10 2.79 -45.80 -19.40
N LYS A 11 3.09 -44.62 -19.93
CA LYS A 11 4.13 -43.73 -19.42
C LYS A 11 3.55 -42.33 -19.40
N GLU A 12 3.73 -41.64 -18.29
CA GLU A 12 3.40 -40.22 -18.20
C GLU A 12 4.51 -39.41 -18.88
N GLN A 13 4.09 -38.47 -19.72
CA GLN A 13 4.96 -37.50 -20.36
C GLN A 13 4.62 -36.13 -19.79
N GLU A 14 5.64 -35.35 -19.44
CA GLU A 14 5.43 -33.97 -18.97
C GLU A 14 4.74 -33.14 -20.05
N THR A 15 3.78 -32.30 -19.62
CA THR A 15 3.06 -31.40 -20.52
C THR A 15 4.00 -30.27 -20.97
N ALA A 16 4.07 -30.01 -22.28
CA ALA A 16 4.96 -28.99 -22.84
C ALA A 16 4.51 -27.55 -22.54
N LEU A 17 3.19 -27.35 -22.37
CA LEU A 17 2.60 -26.10 -21.95
C LEU A 17 2.53 -26.03 -20.42
N LYS A 18 3.00 -24.91 -19.88
CA LYS A 18 2.90 -24.61 -18.45
C LYS A 18 1.71 -23.71 -18.17
N MET A 19 1.03 -23.97 -17.06
CA MET A 19 0.09 -23.03 -16.49
C MET A 19 0.87 -21.87 -15.87
N PHE A 20 0.51 -20.63 -16.23
CA PHE A 20 1.04 -19.43 -15.59
C PHE A 20 0.26 -19.18 -14.29
N LEU A 21 0.97 -19.17 -13.17
CA LEU A 21 0.45 -18.82 -11.87
C LEU A 21 0.45 -17.29 -11.68
N SER A 22 -0.61 -16.78 -11.07
CA SER A 22 -0.65 -15.38 -10.59
C SER A 22 -0.33 -15.35 -9.10
N ALA A 23 0.63 -14.51 -8.70
CA ALA A 23 0.88 -14.22 -7.29
C ALA A 23 -0.08 -13.15 -6.78
N LYS A 24 -0.48 -13.27 -5.51
CA LYS A 24 -1.18 -12.18 -4.82
C LYS A 24 -0.22 -11.01 -4.64
N MET A 25 -0.70 -9.81 -4.97
CA MET A 25 0.08 -8.59 -4.84
C MET A 25 -0.54 -7.60 -3.84
N PRO A 26 -0.32 -7.79 -2.53
CA PRO A 26 -0.93 -6.95 -1.52
C PRO A 26 -0.34 -5.54 -1.50
N THR A 27 -1.14 -4.58 -1.04
CA THR A 27 -0.64 -3.29 -0.54
C THR A 27 0.16 -3.53 0.75
N VAL A 28 1.30 -2.85 0.88
CA VAL A 28 2.13 -2.87 2.10
C VAL A 28 2.09 -1.51 2.79
N ILE A 29 1.74 -1.51 4.08
CA ILE A 29 1.73 -0.32 4.93
C ILE A 29 2.88 -0.42 5.94
N VAL A 30 3.77 0.57 5.95
CA VAL A 30 4.80 0.72 7.00
C VAL A 30 4.42 1.89 7.88
N GLY A 31 4.09 1.65 9.15
CA GLY A 31 3.52 2.71 9.98
C GLY A 31 3.45 2.35 11.46
N THR A 32 2.57 3.03 12.18
CA THR A 32 2.35 2.84 13.62
C THR A 32 1.02 2.12 13.84
N GLY A 33 1.02 1.06 14.63
CA GLY A 33 -0.19 0.29 14.98
C GLY A 33 -0.40 0.19 16.47
N THR A 34 -1.65 0.03 16.90
CA THR A 34 -2.04 -0.17 18.31
C THR A 34 -1.74 -1.59 18.77
N VAL A 35 -0.47 -1.96 18.78
CA VAL A 35 0.00 -3.27 19.26
C VAL A 35 -0.29 -3.49 20.76
N ASN A 36 -0.54 -2.41 21.51
CA ASN A 36 -1.00 -2.46 22.89
C ASN A 36 -2.43 -3.05 23.04
N MET A 37 -3.24 -3.01 21.98
CA MET A 37 -4.59 -3.58 21.93
C MET A 37 -4.61 -4.99 21.31
N GLY A 38 -3.49 -5.45 20.75
CA GLY A 38 -3.35 -6.74 20.09
C GLY A 38 -2.06 -7.44 20.52
N ASP A 39 -1.17 -7.70 19.56
CA ASP A 39 0.08 -8.39 19.81
C ASP A 39 1.25 -7.42 19.89
N ILE A 40 1.72 -7.17 21.12
CA ILE A 40 2.83 -6.28 21.43
C ILE A 40 4.17 -6.71 20.81
N SER A 41 4.28 -7.96 20.36
CA SER A 41 5.48 -8.49 19.68
C SER A 41 5.51 -8.16 18.19
N CYS A 42 4.41 -7.68 17.61
CA CYS A 42 4.30 -7.29 16.20
C CYS A 42 5.02 -5.96 15.93
N VAL A 43 6.35 -5.97 16.00
CA VAL A 43 7.23 -4.83 15.72
C VAL A 43 8.30 -5.28 14.73
N ASN A 44 8.55 -4.49 13.69
CA ASN A 44 9.55 -4.77 12.65
C ASN A 44 9.42 -6.16 12.02
N THR A 45 8.18 -6.62 11.83
CA THR A 45 7.87 -7.90 11.20
C THR A 45 6.70 -7.68 10.23
N PRO A 46 6.77 -8.16 8.98
CA PRO A 46 5.61 -8.12 8.09
C PRO A 46 4.52 -9.04 8.63
N VAL A 47 3.32 -8.50 8.80
CA VAL A 47 2.13 -9.22 9.25
C VAL A 47 1.10 -9.21 8.14
N LEU A 48 0.68 -10.39 7.69
CA LEU A 48 -0.38 -10.56 6.70
C LEU A 48 -1.75 -10.45 7.38
N ILE A 49 -2.58 -9.52 6.91
CA ILE A 49 -3.93 -9.32 7.39
C ILE A 49 -4.90 -9.69 6.27
N GLN A 50 -5.69 -10.74 6.49
CA GLN A 50 -6.63 -11.26 5.48
C GLN A 50 -8.08 -10.91 5.82
N ASN A 51 -8.37 -10.57 7.07
CA ASN A 51 -9.71 -10.29 7.55
C ASN A 51 -9.68 -9.50 8.87
N SER A 52 -10.84 -9.04 9.33
CA SER A 52 -10.97 -8.26 10.57
C SER A 52 -10.59 -9.04 11.84
N LYS A 53 -10.57 -10.39 11.84
CA LYS A 53 -10.09 -11.18 12.98
C LYS A 53 -8.59 -11.09 13.11
N ASP A 54 -7.86 -11.14 12.00
CA ASP A 54 -6.40 -10.93 12.00
C ASP A 54 -6.09 -9.52 12.52
N ALA A 55 -6.84 -8.51 12.06
CA ALA A 55 -6.72 -7.13 12.56
C ALA A 55 -6.97 -7.02 14.07
N ALA A 56 -7.99 -7.73 14.59
CA ALA A 56 -8.27 -7.81 16.03
C ALA A 56 -7.15 -8.48 16.82
N VAL A 57 -6.58 -9.56 16.31
CA VAL A 57 -5.48 -10.29 16.96
C VAL A 57 -4.23 -9.42 17.07
N TYR A 58 -3.83 -8.75 15.99
CA TYR A 58 -2.54 -8.07 15.95
C TYR A 58 -2.60 -6.60 16.40
N PHE A 59 -3.71 -5.90 16.14
CA PHE A 59 -3.83 -4.45 16.35
C PHE A 59 -5.11 -4.05 17.09
N GLY A 60 -5.84 -4.99 17.68
CA GLY A 60 -7.04 -4.68 18.48
C GLY A 60 -8.28 -4.31 17.68
N GLY A 61 -8.24 -4.39 16.34
CA GLY A 61 -9.43 -4.32 15.50
C GLY A 61 -9.17 -3.67 14.14
N ALA A 62 -10.26 -3.41 13.41
CA ALA A 62 -10.25 -2.67 12.16
C ALA A 62 -10.93 -1.29 12.31
N ASN A 63 -10.94 -0.73 13.53
CA ASN A 63 -11.44 0.62 13.75
C ASN A 63 -10.34 1.64 13.48
N ASN A 64 -10.74 2.85 13.07
CA ASN A 64 -9.81 3.94 12.93
C ASN A 64 -9.38 4.42 14.33
N VAL A 65 -8.11 4.23 14.68
CA VAL A 65 -7.55 4.75 15.94
C VAL A 65 -6.64 5.93 15.60
N LYS A 66 -7.05 7.12 16.03
CA LYS A 66 -6.40 8.38 15.64
C LYS A 66 -4.90 8.38 15.98
N GLY A 67 -4.07 8.70 15.00
CA GLY A 67 -2.61 8.76 15.12
C GLY A 67 -1.89 7.42 14.90
N PHE A 68 -2.62 6.33 14.66
CA PHE A 68 -2.05 5.03 14.31
C PHE A 68 -2.37 4.70 12.85
N SER A 69 -1.43 4.96 11.96
CA SER A 69 -1.63 4.83 10.52
C SER A 69 -1.90 3.40 10.04
N ILE A 70 -1.47 2.37 10.77
CA ILE A 70 -1.86 0.98 10.47
C ILE A 70 -3.35 0.78 10.76
N ASN A 71 -3.87 1.30 11.88
CA ASN A 71 -5.28 1.21 12.21
C ASN A 71 -6.16 1.98 11.20
N GLU A 72 -5.68 3.14 10.74
CA GLU A 72 -6.28 3.88 9.62
C GLU A 72 -6.39 2.98 8.37
N ALA A 73 -5.29 2.35 7.97
CA ALA A 73 -5.26 1.46 6.80
C ALA A 73 -6.17 0.23 6.98
N LEU A 74 -6.24 -0.35 8.18
CA LEU A 74 -7.14 -1.46 8.49
C LEU A 74 -8.62 -1.05 8.38
N TYR A 75 -8.96 0.11 8.92
CA TYR A 75 -10.31 0.68 8.80
C TYR A 75 -10.69 0.91 7.35
N LEU A 76 -9.84 1.57 6.57
CA LEU A 76 -10.08 1.82 5.16
C LEU A 76 -10.16 0.51 4.37
N ALA A 77 -9.26 -0.45 4.61
CA ALA A 77 -9.24 -1.71 3.88
C ALA A 77 -10.53 -2.52 4.11
N PHE A 78 -10.99 -2.69 5.35
CA PHE A 78 -12.09 -3.61 5.66
C PHE A 78 -13.47 -2.95 5.72
N ASN A 79 -13.57 -1.68 6.13
CA ASN A 79 -14.87 -1.02 6.30
C ASN A 79 -15.23 -0.08 5.14
N VAL A 80 -14.24 0.44 4.40
CA VAL A 80 -14.48 1.36 3.28
C VAL A 80 -14.32 0.65 1.94
N TYR A 81 -13.18 0.01 1.70
CA TYR A 81 -12.86 -0.62 0.42
C TYR A 81 -13.29 -2.08 0.31
N ASN A 82 -13.40 -2.79 1.44
CA ASN A 82 -13.66 -4.22 1.52
C ASN A 82 -12.64 -5.04 0.70
N ILE A 83 -11.36 -4.77 0.93
CA ILE A 83 -10.25 -5.43 0.24
C ILE A 83 -9.37 -6.24 1.21
N ALA A 84 -8.82 -7.33 0.68
CA ALA A 84 -7.84 -8.18 1.33
C ALA A 84 -7.05 -8.95 0.26
N PRO A 85 -5.84 -9.44 0.58
CA PRO A 85 -5.08 -9.18 1.81
C PRO A 85 -4.32 -7.85 1.75
N ILE A 86 -3.94 -7.34 2.91
CA ILE A 86 -2.90 -6.30 3.06
C ILE A 86 -1.77 -6.82 3.93
N VAL A 87 -0.58 -6.24 3.80
CA VAL A 87 0.56 -6.53 4.68
C VAL A 87 0.90 -5.26 5.44
N VAL A 88 1.15 -5.38 6.75
CA VAL A 88 1.51 -4.26 7.60
C VAL A 88 2.85 -4.52 8.27
N ILE A 89 3.67 -3.48 8.42
CA ILE A 89 4.94 -3.50 9.14
C ILE A 89 4.87 -2.39 10.18
N ASN A 90 4.65 -2.76 11.43
CA ASN A 90 4.61 -1.81 12.53
C ASN A 90 6.04 -1.44 12.97
N VAL A 91 6.33 -0.15 13.04
CA VAL A 91 7.61 0.38 13.54
C VAL A 91 7.50 0.96 14.95
N CYS A 92 6.28 1.04 15.51
CA CYS A 92 6.05 1.49 16.88
C CYS A 92 6.39 0.38 17.88
N ASP A 93 7.63 0.39 18.37
CA ASP A 93 8.08 -0.47 19.47
C ASP A 93 7.63 0.03 20.86
N SER A 94 6.79 -0.74 21.56
CA SER A 94 6.30 -0.43 22.91
C SER A 94 7.38 -0.34 23.98
N LYS A 95 8.55 -0.95 23.76
CA LYS A 95 9.69 -0.88 24.69
C LYS A 95 10.47 0.43 24.54
N LYS A 96 10.48 1.00 23.33
CA LYS A 96 11.26 2.20 22.97
C LYS A 96 10.40 3.46 22.89
N HIS A 97 9.28 3.40 22.17
CA HIS A 97 8.43 4.54 21.83
C HIS A 97 7.28 4.68 22.84
N LYS A 98 7.64 4.89 24.11
CA LYS A 98 6.67 5.07 25.19
C LYS A 98 6.94 6.31 26.04
N THR A 99 5.88 6.84 26.63
CA THR A 99 5.94 7.97 27.58
C THR A 99 5.06 7.65 28.78
N SER A 100 5.54 8.01 29.97
CA SER A 100 4.77 7.89 31.21
C SER A 100 3.81 9.06 31.35
N HIS A 101 2.59 8.78 31.81
CA HIS A 101 1.57 9.79 32.07
C HIS A 101 0.83 9.47 33.37
N GLU A 102 0.24 10.50 33.96
CA GLU A 102 -0.62 10.38 35.12
C GLU A 102 -1.85 11.26 34.91
N GLU A 103 -3.02 10.66 35.07
CA GLU A 103 -4.30 11.36 35.11
C GLU A 103 -4.80 11.34 36.56
N THR A 104 -5.15 12.51 37.10
CA THR A 104 -5.53 12.64 38.51
C THR A 104 -6.98 13.06 38.69
N ALA A 105 -7.56 12.67 39.83
CA ALA A 105 -8.92 13.00 40.24
C ALA A 105 -10.00 12.62 39.22
N LEU A 106 -9.79 11.53 38.46
CA LEU A 106 -10.74 11.04 37.48
C LEU A 106 -12.00 10.53 38.17
N VAL A 107 -13.16 11.06 37.77
CA VAL A 107 -14.44 10.73 38.39
C VAL A 107 -14.89 9.34 37.95
N VAL A 108 -15.16 8.47 38.92
CA VAL A 108 -15.73 7.14 38.68
C VAL A 108 -17.24 7.28 38.48
N LYS A 109 -17.75 6.85 37.32
CA LYS A 109 -19.18 6.81 37.01
C LYS A 109 -19.57 5.38 36.70
N GLU A 110 -20.57 4.85 37.41
CA GLU A 110 -21.02 3.46 37.24
C GLU A 110 -19.87 2.45 37.31
N TYR A 111 -18.95 2.65 38.26
CA TYR A 111 -17.74 1.84 38.44
C TYR A 111 -16.76 1.87 37.25
N LYS A 112 -16.89 2.83 36.35
CA LYS A 112 -16.02 2.98 35.18
C LYS A 112 -15.31 4.33 35.18
N VAL A 113 -14.12 4.33 34.59
CA VAL A 113 -13.35 5.51 34.25
C VAL A 113 -12.66 5.27 32.91
N THR A 114 -12.81 6.22 31.99
CA THR A 114 -12.18 6.16 30.67
C THR A 114 -11.02 7.15 30.63
N LEU A 115 -9.87 6.67 30.19
CA LEU A 115 -8.64 7.45 30.10
C LEU A 115 -8.60 8.22 28.78
N GLU A 116 -8.04 9.43 28.79
CA GLU A 116 -8.05 10.31 27.62
C GLU A 116 -6.92 9.99 26.63
N LYS A 117 -5.80 9.40 27.08
CA LYS A 117 -4.70 9.01 26.18
C LYS A 117 -5.02 7.72 25.42
N LEU A 118 -4.62 7.70 24.16
CA LEU A 118 -4.62 6.50 23.31
C LEU A 118 -3.29 5.75 23.45
N GLY A 119 -3.28 4.48 23.04
CA GLY A 119 -2.05 3.67 23.02
C GLY A 119 -1.58 3.22 24.41
N ILE A 120 -2.44 3.24 25.43
CA ILE A 120 -2.09 2.85 26.80
C ILE A 120 -1.59 1.40 26.83
N ILE A 121 -0.46 1.16 27.49
CA ILE A 121 0.17 -0.15 27.62
C ILE A 121 -0.30 -0.76 28.96
N PRO A 122 -1.12 -1.82 28.94
CA PRO A 122 -1.69 -2.39 30.17
C PRO A 122 -0.73 -3.38 30.83
N ASP A 123 0.48 -2.91 31.17
CA ASP A 123 1.52 -3.70 31.84
C ASP A 123 1.62 -3.36 33.35
N GLU A 124 2.75 -3.69 33.98
CA GLU A 124 3.03 -3.36 35.38
C GLU A 124 3.02 -1.85 35.68
N THR A 125 3.06 -1.00 34.65
CA THR A 125 3.04 0.46 34.82
C THR A 125 1.65 1.05 34.94
N LEU A 126 0.59 0.31 34.59
CA LEU A 126 -0.79 0.72 34.81
C LEU A 126 -1.17 0.55 36.29
N ILE A 127 -1.07 1.65 37.04
CA ILE A 127 -1.35 1.72 38.48
C ILE A 127 -2.58 2.58 38.71
N VAL A 128 -3.63 1.99 39.27
CA VAL A 128 -4.85 2.69 39.68
C VAL A 128 -4.79 2.93 41.19
N LYS A 129 -4.96 4.16 41.64
CA LYS A 129 -5.01 4.53 43.06
C LYS A 129 -6.37 5.12 43.39
N ASP A 130 -6.85 4.83 44.59
CA ASP A 130 -7.96 5.60 45.17
C ASP A 130 -7.43 7.00 45.49
N ASN A 131 -8.01 8.02 44.85
CA ASN A 131 -7.56 9.40 45.00
C ASN A 131 -7.71 9.90 46.45
N ALA A 132 -8.70 9.39 47.20
CA ALA A 132 -8.95 9.83 48.57
C ALA A 132 -7.88 9.34 49.56
N THR A 133 -7.36 8.12 49.35
CA THR A 133 -6.37 7.49 50.23
C THR A 133 -4.95 7.54 49.66
N SER A 134 -4.81 7.86 48.37
CA SER A 134 -3.58 7.76 47.58
C SER A 134 -2.97 6.35 47.56
N LEU A 135 -3.75 5.33 47.94
CA LEU A 135 -3.31 3.94 47.98
C LEU A 135 -3.64 3.23 46.66
N PRO A 136 -2.75 2.33 46.18
CA PRO A 136 -3.06 1.49 45.03
C PRO A 136 -4.27 0.59 45.28
N ILE A 137 -5.16 0.54 44.30
CA ILE A 137 -6.23 -0.44 44.22
C ILE A 137 -5.62 -1.74 43.69
N ALA A 138 -5.84 -2.85 44.38
CA ALA A 138 -5.28 -4.14 43.98
C ALA A 138 -5.78 -4.57 42.58
N LYS A 139 -4.93 -5.18 41.76
CA LYS A 139 -5.22 -5.52 40.35
C LYS A 139 -6.45 -6.41 40.21
N GLU A 140 -6.72 -7.28 41.17
CA GLU A 140 -7.90 -8.14 41.18
C GLU A 140 -9.22 -7.39 41.43
N LYS A 141 -9.18 -6.11 41.81
CA LYS A 141 -10.36 -5.27 42.08
C LYS A 141 -10.81 -4.44 40.88
N TYR A 142 -10.08 -4.51 39.77
CA TYR A 142 -10.48 -3.86 38.53
C TYR A 142 -10.11 -4.71 37.31
N SER A 143 -10.75 -4.42 36.19
CA SER A 143 -10.37 -4.90 34.86
C SER A 143 -10.25 -3.70 33.92
N TYR A 144 -9.77 -3.92 32.71
CA TYR A 144 -9.75 -2.91 31.67
C TYR A 144 -10.31 -3.47 30.37
N ILE A 145 -10.85 -2.59 29.55
CA ILE A 145 -11.36 -2.88 28.21
C ILE A 145 -10.88 -1.75 27.30
N PHE A 146 -10.38 -2.10 26.12
CA PHE A 146 -10.18 -1.11 25.07
C PHE A 146 -11.49 -0.90 24.32
N GLU A 147 -11.90 0.36 24.22
CA GLU A 147 -13.03 0.78 23.41
C GLU A 147 -12.64 0.77 21.92
N PRO A 148 -13.62 0.75 21.00
CA PRO A 148 -13.37 0.76 19.55
C PRO A 148 -12.49 1.92 19.05
N ASP A 149 -12.52 3.08 19.72
CA ASP A 149 -11.72 4.27 19.39
C ASP A 149 -10.29 4.22 19.95
N GLY A 150 -9.92 3.14 20.64
CA GLY A 150 -8.61 2.91 21.23
C GLY A 150 -8.43 3.47 22.64
N LYS A 151 -9.46 4.10 23.23
CA LYS A 151 -9.42 4.52 24.64
C LYS A 151 -9.49 3.30 25.56
N LEU A 152 -8.83 3.40 26.72
CA LEU A 152 -8.90 2.36 27.75
C LEU A 152 -9.90 2.77 28.84
N THR A 153 -10.90 1.92 29.06
CA THR A 153 -11.84 2.03 30.17
C THR A 153 -11.43 1.06 31.27
N ILE A 154 -11.16 1.59 32.46
CA ILE A 154 -11.00 0.78 33.68
C ILE A 154 -12.38 0.55 34.28
N GLN A 155 -12.68 -0.70 34.61
CA GLN A 155 -13.89 -1.11 35.30
C GLN A 155 -13.54 -1.64 36.70
N LEU A 156 -13.93 -0.90 37.73
CA LEU A 156 -13.83 -1.34 39.12
C LEU A 156 -14.88 -2.42 39.40
N LYS A 157 -14.56 -3.35 40.29
CA LYS A 157 -15.55 -4.28 40.84
C LYS A 157 -16.60 -3.51 41.63
N SER A 158 -17.84 -4.00 41.61
CA SER A 158 -18.96 -3.41 42.35
C SER A 158 -18.73 -3.31 43.86
N THR A 159 -17.81 -4.13 44.40
CA THR A 159 -17.36 -4.10 45.80
C THR A 159 -16.57 -2.85 46.15
N GLU A 160 -15.99 -2.13 45.18
CA GLU A 160 -15.25 -0.88 45.40
C GLU A 160 -16.18 0.35 45.35
N SER A 161 -17.37 0.24 45.94
CA SER A 161 -18.41 1.29 45.88
C SER A 161 -18.06 2.59 46.61
N SER A 162 -17.05 2.58 47.47
CA SER A 162 -16.56 3.78 48.16
C SER A 162 -15.61 4.62 47.30
N VAL A 163 -15.06 4.06 46.21
CA VAL A 163 -14.11 4.76 45.34
C VAL A 163 -14.88 5.65 44.37
N THR A 164 -14.85 6.96 44.61
CA THR A 164 -15.55 7.96 43.78
C THR A 164 -14.64 8.66 42.79
N LYS A 165 -13.33 8.63 43.03
CA LYS A 165 -12.29 9.17 42.16
C LYS A 165 -11.05 8.30 42.19
N VAL A 166 -10.35 8.23 41.07
CA VAL A 166 -9.07 7.53 40.96
C VAL A 166 -7.99 8.41 40.35
N ASP A 167 -6.75 8.14 40.74
CA ASP A 167 -5.54 8.59 40.04
C ASP A 167 -4.98 7.40 39.28
N VAL A 168 -4.61 7.59 38.01
CA VAL A 168 -4.12 6.50 37.16
C VAL A 168 -2.79 6.90 36.56
N SER A 169 -1.75 6.15 36.88
CA SER A 169 -0.43 6.25 36.25
C SER A 169 -0.26 5.13 35.24
N TYR A 170 0.33 5.40 34.08
CA TYR A 170 0.55 4.39 33.04
C TYR A 170 1.61 4.84 32.03
N ASN A 171 2.13 3.89 31.24
CA ASN A 171 2.81 4.19 29.99
C ASN A 171 1.84 4.11 28.82
N PHE A 172 2.07 4.94 27.80
CA PHE A 172 1.36 4.86 26.53
C PHE A 172 2.35 4.87 25.36
N LEU A 173 1.94 4.29 24.23
CA LEU A 173 2.64 4.36 22.95
C LEU A 173 2.67 5.82 22.49
N ASP A 174 3.86 6.39 22.47
CA ASP A 174 4.07 7.77 22.07
C ASP A 174 4.59 7.80 20.63
N ILE A 175 3.65 7.92 19.69
CA ILE A 175 3.95 7.96 18.25
C ILE A 175 4.90 9.10 17.87
N SER A 176 4.97 10.18 18.66
CA SER A 176 5.89 11.31 18.40
C SER A 176 7.36 10.93 18.62
N LYS A 177 7.62 9.81 19.30
CA LYS A 177 8.97 9.24 19.48
C LYS A 177 9.38 8.31 18.35
N VAL A 178 8.46 7.94 17.45
CA VAL A 178 8.80 7.18 16.25
C VAL A 178 9.44 8.13 15.25
N THR A 179 10.63 7.81 14.79
CA THR A 179 11.40 8.68 13.89
C THR A 179 11.45 8.13 12.47
N GLU A 180 11.84 8.97 11.52
CA GLU A 180 12.11 8.51 10.14
C GLU A 180 13.16 7.39 10.09
N ASN A 181 14.07 7.28 11.07
CA ASN A 181 15.03 6.18 11.12
C ASN A 181 14.38 4.84 11.45
N ASP A 182 13.30 4.83 12.23
CA ASP A 182 12.55 3.62 12.56
C ASP A 182 11.81 3.09 11.31
N VAL A 183 11.34 4.00 10.46
CA VAL A 183 10.66 3.69 9.18
C VAL A 183 11.65 3.26 8.11
N VAL A 184 12.72 4.03 7.90
CA VAL A 184 13.80 3.63 6.98
C VAL A 184 14.36 2.29 7.42
N GLY A 185 14.61 2.14 8.72
CA GLY A 185 15.09 0.92 9.34
C GLY A 185 16.52 0.54 8.94
N SER A 186 16.96 -0.59 9.47
CA SER A 186 18.30 -1.14 9.27
C SER A 186 18.29 -2.65 9.46
N ILE A 187 19.39 -3.31 9.13
CA ILE A 187 19.63 -4.70 9.53
C ILE A 187 20.45 -4.67 10.82
N ASP A 188 20.00 -5.39 11.84
CA ASP A 188 20.74 -5.54 13.08
C ASP A 188 22.04 -6.33 12.83
N PRO A 189 23.23 -5.82 13.16
CA PRO A 189 24.49 -6.49 12.84
C PRO A 189 24.72 -7.77 13.66
N GLN A 190 24.00 -7.97 14.77
CA GLN A 190 24.14 -9.15 15.62
C GLN A 190 23.07 -10.21 15.30
N THR A 191 21.80 -9.80 15.22
CA THR A 191 20.69 -10.74 14.98
C THR A 191 20.39 -10.95 13.50
N LEU A 192 20.88 -10.06 12.62
CA LEU A 192 20.55 -9.98 11.19
C LEU A 192 19.07 -9.70 10.91
N GLU A 193 18.31 -9.32 11.94
CA GLU A 193 16.89 -8.98 11.83
C GLU A 193 16.73 -7.66 11.08
N ALA A 194 15.78 -7.62 10.16
CA ALA A 194 15.40 -6.43 9.43
C ALA A 194 14.48 -5.53 10.27
N LYS A 195 14.61 -4.22 10.11
CA LYS A 195 13.73 -3.20 10.72
C LYS A 195 13.18 -2.26 9.66
N GLY A 196 12.01 -1.66 9.90
CA GLY A 196 11.36 -0.71 9.00
C GLY A 196 11.20 -1.25 7.58
N LEU A 197 11.55 -0.45 6.58
CA LEU A 197 11.48 -0.82 5.17
C LEU A 197 12.42 -1.97 4.78
N GLU A 198 13.43 -2.34 5.59
CA GLU A 198 14.22 -3.55 5.33
C GLU A 198 13.37 -4.83 5.43
N CYS A 199 12.26 -4.80 6.18
CA CYS A 199 11.37 -5.94 6.37
C CYS A 199 10.64 -6.34 5.08
N LEU A 200 10.59 -5.48 4.05
CA LEU A 200 9.96 -5.79 2.76
C LEU A 200 10.51 -7.07 2.13
N LYS A 201 11.81 -7.33 2.29
CA LYS A 201 12.47 -8.52 1.73
C LYS A 201 11.95 -9.84 2.29
N GLU A 202 11.29 -9.80 3.46
CA GLU A 202 10.78 -10.98 4.14
C GLU A 202 9.36 -11.39 3.67
N ILE A 203 8.65 -10.50 2.97
CA ILE A 203 7.26 -10.74 2.56
C ILE A 203 7.15 -11.95 1.63
N PHE A 204 7.98 -12.00 0.58
CA PHE A 204 7.93 -13.11 -0.37
C PHE A 204 8.34 -14.46 0.29
N PRO A 205 9.46 -14.56 1.04
CA PRO A 205 9.79 -15.78 1.77
C PRO A 205 8.71 -16.25 2.76
N LYS A 206 8.02 -15.33 3.44
CA LYS A 206 6.98 -15.67 4.43
C LYS A 206 5.65 -16.07 3.79
N TYR A 207 5.24 -15.38 2.73
CA TYR A 207 3.85 -15.46 2.24
C TYR A 207 3.73 -15.83 0.76
N SER A 208 4.83 -15.94 0.02
CA SER A 208 4.84 -16.08 -1.45
C SER A 208 4.03 -14.99 -2.16
N MET A 209 4.01 -13.78 -1.57
CA MET A 209 3.32 -12.60 -2.10
C MET A 209 4.33 -11.54 -2.54
N ILE A 210 3.96 -10.77 -3.56
CA ILE A 210 4.82 -9.72 -4.12
C ILE A 210 4.12 -8.37 -3.92
N PRO A 211 4.67 -7.43 -3.13
CA PRO A 211 4.02 -6.14 -2.91
C PRO A 211 3.61 -5.42 -4.22
N SER A 212 2.33 -5.02 -4.33
CA SER A 212 1.84 -4.19 -5.45
C SER A 212 2.34 -2.76 -5.31
N CYS A 213 2.22 -2.22 -4.09
CA CYS A 213 2.78 -0.94 -3.72
C CYS A 213 3.15 -0.91 -2.23
N VAL A 214 4.00 0.06 -1.87
CA VAL A 214 4.43 0.32 -0.50
C VAL A 214 4.15 1.78 -0.11
N VAL A 215 3.56 1.99 1.06
CA VAL A 215 3.29 3.32 1.61
C VAL A 215 3.82 3.45 3.05
N ALA A 216 4.16 4.68 3.43
CA ALA A 216 4.61 5.03 4.77
C ALA A 216 3.88 6.31 5.27
N PRO A 217 2.54 6.22 5.52
CA PRO A 217 1.74 7.32 6.05
C PRO A 217 2.34 7.90 7.35
N ASP A 218 2.04 9.16 7.66
CA ASP A 218 2.67 10.01 8.70
C ASP A 218 4.15 10.38 8.47
N PHE A 219 4.86 9.72 7.56
CA PHE A 219 6.32 9.87 7.41
C PHE A 219 6.73 10.50 6.07
N SER A 220 6.10 11.61 5.70
CA SER A 220 6.33 12.40 4.49
C SER A 220 7.67 13.16 4.47
N THR A 221 8.79 12.51 4.78
CA THR A 221 10.12 13.14 4.78
C THR A 221 10.90 12.78 3.51
N ALA A 222 11.83 13.64 3.11
CA ALA A 222 12.71 13.37 1.97
C ALA A 222 13.53 12.09 2.14
N LYS A 223 13.90 11.76 3.38
CA LYS A 223 14.65 10.55 3.71
C LYS A 223 13.81 9.30 3.54
N VAL A 224 12.58 9.30 4.06
CA VAL A 224 11.66 8.16 3.91
C VAL A 224 11.26 7.98 2.46
N ARG A 225 10.99 9.06 1.71
CA ARG A 225 10.76 8.98 0.26
C ARG A 225 11.92 8.36 -0.50
N ALA A 226 13.16 8.74 -0.17
CA ALA A 226 14.36 8.16 -0.78
C ALA A 226 14.56 6.68 -0.41
N ALA A 227 14.19 6.28 0.81
CA ALA A 227 14.21 4.89 1.20
C ALA A 227 13.10 4.07 0.52
N LEU A 228 11.89 4.62 0.36
CA LEU A 228 10.81 3.99 -0.40
C LEU A 228 11.24 3.75 -1.85
N ASP A 229 11.83 4.75 -2.48
CA ASP A 229 12.40 4.67 -3.83
C ASP A 229 13.41 3.52 -3.93
N ALA A 230 14.44 3.53 -3.07
CA ALA A 230 15.50 2.52 -3.10
C ALA A 230 15.02 1.10 -2.75
N LYS A 231 14.05 0.95 -1.84
CA LYS A 231 13.68 -0.36 -1.26
C LYS A 231 12.41 -0.96 -1.87
N ALA A 232 11.50 -0.14 -2.39
CA ALA A 232 10.26 -0.62 -3.02
C ALA A 232 10.41 -0.79 -4.54
N SER A 233 11.29 -0.03 -5.20
CA SER A 233 11.49 -0.17 -6.66
C SER A 233 11.88 -1.61 -7.04
N VAL A 234 12.77 -2.23 -6.26
CA VAL A 234 13.16 -3.64 -6.35
C VAL A 234 13.32 -4.25 -4.95
N ILE A 235 12.38 -5.12 -4.57
CA ILE A 235 12.38 -5.81 -3.28
C ILE A 235 13.21 -7.09 -3.38
N ASN A 236 14.17 -7.25 -2.46
CA ASN A 236 15.09 -8.40 -2.42
C ASN A 236 15.83 -8.63 -3.75
N ASP A 237 16.24 -7.54 -4.40
CA ASP A 237 16.92 -7.52 -5.71
C ASP A 237 16.19 -8.30 -6.83
N LYS A 238 14.87 -8.50 -6.65
CA LYS A 238 14.09 -9.41 -7.50
C LYS A 238 12.72 -8.88 -7.88
N TRP A 239 11.93 -8.46 -6.92
CA TRP A 239 10.51 -8.20 -7.14
C TRP A 239 10.24 -6.72 -7.31
N ALA A 240 9.69 -6.34 -8.45
CA ALA A 240 9.41 -4.94 -8.74
C ALA A 240 8.11 -4.49 -8.04
N SER A 241 8.15 -3.34 -7.36
CA SER A 241 6.97 -2.68 -6.79
C SER A 241 7.00 -1.17 -7.08
N ILE A 242 5.96 -0.46 -6.65
CA ILE A 242 5.93 1.01 -6.66
C ILE A 242 5.77 1.55 -5.24
N SER A 243 6.06 2.82 -5.02
CA SER A 243 5.73 3.50 -3.76
C SER A 243 4.81 4.70 -3.98
N ILE A 244 4.08 5.08 -2.94
CA ILE A 244 3.16 6.23 -2.97
C ILE A 244 3.57 7.21 -1.86
N PRO A 245 4.63 8.02 -2.08
CA PRO A 245 4.94 9.08 -1.15
C PRO A 245 3.87 10.17 -1.21
N GLU A 246 3.55 10.75 -0.05
CA GLU A 246 2.67 11.92 0.02
C GLU A 246 3.47 13.18 0.37
N ILE A 247 3.04 14.32 -0.18
CA ILE A 247 3.53 15.63 0.23
C ILE A 247 3.06 15.89 1.67
N PRO A 248 3.89 16.48 2.57
CA PRO A 248 3.51 16.74 3.95
C PRO A 248 2.15 17.40 4.07
N ASN A 249 1.34 16.93 5.02
CA ASN A 249 -0.04 17.36 5.25
C ASN A 249 -0.20 18.86 5.56
N THR A 250 0.89 19.56 5.87
CA THR A 250 0.94 21.01 6.10
C THR A 250 1.25 21.84 4.85
N THR A 251 1.55 21.20 3.71
CA THR A 251 1.90 21.88 2.47
C THR A 251 0.64 22.44 1.81
N LYS A 252 0.57 23.75 1.63
CA LYS A 252 -0.57 24.41 0.98
C LYS A 252 -0.62 24.06 -0.50
N TYR A 253 -1.79 24.15 -1.11
CA TYR A 253 -2.00 23.84 -2.54
C TYR A 253 -0.97 24.56 -3.44
N GLY A 254 -0.84 25.89 -3.27
CA GLY A 254 0.07 26.71 -4.08
C GLY A 254 1.55 26.43 -3.87
N GLU A 255 1.92 25.62 -2.88
CA GLU A 255 3.31 25.28 -2.54
C GLU A 255 3.69 23.87 -3.03
N ALA A 256 2.72 23.03 -3.40
CA ALA A 256 2.95 21.61 -3.71
C ALA A 256 3.96 21.39 -4.85
N ILE A 257 3.86 22.18 -5.93
CA ILE A 257 4.75 22.09 -7.10
C ILE A 257 6.17 22.55 -6.74
N SER A 258 6.29 23.66 -6.01
CA SER A 258 7.58 24.16 -5.54
C SER A 258 8.24 23.16 -4.59
N PHE A 259 7.46 22.58 -3.67
CA PHE A 259 7.93 21.53 -2.77
C PHE A 259 8.49 20.33 -3.55
N LYS A 260 7.75 19.80 -4.54
CA LYS A 260 8.22 18.70 -5.38
C LYS A 260 9.58 19.01 -6.01
N LYS A 261 9.72 20.22 -6.60
CA LYS A 261 10.93 20.67 -7.27
C LYS A 261 12.11 20.82 -6.31
N GLU A 262 11.90 21.51 -5.19
CA GLU A 262 12.93 21.73 -4.17
C GLU A 262 13.42 20.43 -3.53
N LYS A 263 12.51 19.47 -3.33
CA LYS A 263 12.85 18.18 -2.73
C LYS A 263 13.30 17.13 -3.74
N ASN A 264 13.25 17.43 -5.04
CA ASN A 264 13.61 16.55 -6.13
C ASN A 264 12.83 15.21 -6.11
N TYR A 265 11.51 15.28 -5.95
CA TYR A 265 10.64 14.10 -5.91
C TYR A 265 10.24 13.70 -7.34
N ILE A 266 11.20 13.17 -8.09
CA ILE A 266 11.07 12.83 -9.50
C ILE A 266 11.54 11.39 -9.69
N ASP A 267 10.58 10.48 -9.76
CA ASP A 267 10.86 9.05 -9.92
C ASP A 267 9.70 8.31 -10.63
N SER A 268 10.06 7.39 -11.52
CA SER A 268 9.11 6.64 -12.34
C SER A 268 8.37 5.53 -11.58
N ASP A 269 8.93 5.07 -10.46
CA ASP A 269 8.37 4.04 -9.58
C ASP A 269 7.63 4.66 -8.37
N GLN A 270 7.36 5.97 -8.41
CA GLN A 270 6.63 6.69 -7.37
C GLN A 270 5.37 7.37 -7.89
N ILE A 271 4.26 7.25 -7.15
CA ILE A 271 3.04 8.04 -7.33
C ILE A 271 3.04 9.10 -6.23
N LEU A 272 3.34 10.36 -6.59
CA LEU A 272 3.34 11.45 -5.63
C LEU A 272 1.92 11.99 -5.46
N VAL A 273 1.45 12.08 -4.22
CA VAL A 273 0.10 12.57 -3.92
C VAL A 273 0.12 13.82 -3.03
N TRP A 274 -0.84 14.71 -3.21
CA TRP A 274 -0.98 15.92 -2.39
C TRP A 274 -2.35 15.99 -1.72
N GLY A 275 -2.37 16.47 -0.47
CA GLY A 275 -3.57 16.75 0.33
C GLY A 275 -4.00 15.57 1.20
N CYS A 276 -4.96 15.84 2.10
CA CYS A 276 -5.49 14.89 3.06
C CYS A 276 -6.99 14.69 2.82
N PRO A 277 -7.43 13.49 2.40
CA PRO A 277 -8.85 13.17 2.30
C PRO A 277 -9.54 13.16 3.66
N TYR A 278 -10.86 13.40 3.67
CA TYR A 278 -11.66 13.34 4.89
C TYR A 278 -13.03 12.70 4.68
N ILE A 279 -13.62 12.19 5.78
CA ILE A 279 -15.02 11.78 5.91
C ILE A 279 -15.54 12.38 7.22
N GLY A 280 -16.49 13.32 7.14
CA GLY A 280 -16.96 14.07 8.31
C GLY A 280 -15.83 14.88 8.95
N GLU A 281 -15.43 14.45 10.16
CA GLU A 281 -14.33 15.03 10.95
C GLU A 281 -13.04 14.18 10.91
N GLU A 282 -13.10 12.96 10.36
CA GLU A 282 -11.93 12.10 10.24
C GLU A 282 -11.11 12.48 9.00
N VAL A 283 -9.80 12.58 9.18
CA VAL A 283 -8.84 12.92 8.13
C VAL A 283 -7.90 11.73 7.95
N PHE A 284 -7.63 11.38 6.70
CA PHE A 284 -6.88 10.19 6.29
C PHE A 284 -5.65 10.57 5.47
N HIS A 285 -4.71 9.64 5.35
CA HIS A 285 -3.55 9.79 4.47
C HIS A 285 -3.91 9.46 3.02
N LEU A 286 -3.57 10.35 2.09
CA LEU A 286 -3.88 10.11 0.68
C LEU A 286 -3.04 8.97 0.10
N SER A 287 -1.84 8.72 0.65
CA SER A 287 -1.02 7.56 0.27
C SER A 287 -1.77 6.25 0.52
N THR A 288 -2.33 6.07 1.72
CA THR A 288 -3.16 4.94 2.12
C THR A 288 -4.42 4.81 1.25
N VAL A 289 -5.16 5.90 1.09
CA VAL A 289 -6.38 5.93 0.27
C VAL A 289 -6.08 5.52 -1.17
N THR A 290 -5.00 6.04 -1.76
CA THR A 290 -4.58 5.72 -3.13
C THR A 290 -4.17 4.25 -3.26
N ALA A 291 -3.40 3.73 -2.31
CA ALA A 291 -2.95 2.34 -2.30
C ALA A 291 -4.13 1.36 -2.30
N LEU A 292 -5.10 1.59 -1.40
CA LEU A 292 -6.27 0.74 -1.24
C LEU A 292 -7.27 0.92 -2.40
N LEU A 293 -7.40 2.13 -2.95
CA LEU A 293 -8.19 2.38 -4.16
C LEU A 293 -7.63 1.60 -5.34
N MET A 294 -6.32 1.67 -5.60
CA MET A 294 -5.68 0.90 -6.66
C MET A 294 -5.95 -0.60 -6.51
N GLN A 295 -5.75 -1.14 -5.31
CA GLN A 295 -6.02 -2.56 -5.05
C GLN A 295 -7.50 -2.93 -5.26
N SER A 296 -8.44 -2.02 -4.95
CA SER A 296 -9.87 -2.23 -5.22
C SER A 296 -10.20 -2.20 -6.71
N VAL A 297 -9.51 -1.38 -7.50
CA VAL A 297 -9.64 -1.32 -8.96
C VAL A 297 -9.07 -2.60 -9.57
N ASP A 298 -7.87 -3.01 -9.16
CA ASP A 298 -7.23 -4.24 -9.64
C ASP A 298 -8.09 -5.48 -9.35
N ALA A 299 -8.79 -5.52 -8.21
CA ALA A 299 -9.70 -6.61 -7.86
C ALA A 299 -10.83 -6.80 -8.88
N GLY A 300 -11.23 -5.75 -9.60
CA GLY A 300 -12.17 -5.84 -10.73
C GLY A 300 -11.58 -6.52 -11.98
N PHE A 301 -10.27 -6.73 -12.01
CA PHE A 301 -9.52 -7.37 -13.10
C PHE A 301 -8.70 -8.57 -12.60
N ASP A 302 -9.22 -9.32 -11.62
CA ASP A 302 -8.58 -10.48 -11.00
C ASP A 302 -7.22 -10.20 -10.35
N GLY A 303 -7.02 -8.97 -9.88
CA GLY A 303 -5.76 -8.51 -9.28
C GLY A 303 -4.71 -8.05 -10.30
N VAL A 304 -5.07 -7.94 -11.58
CA VAL A 304 -4.18 -7.42 -12.63
C VAL A 304 -4.27 -5.89 -12.68
N PRO A 305 -3.16 -5.15 -12.52
CA PRO A 305 -3.18 -3.69 -12.38
C PRO A 305 -3.21 -2.96 -13.74
N CYS A 306 -4.13 -3.34 -14.63
CA CYS A 306 -4.24 -2.81 -15.98
C CYS A 306 -5.04 -1.50 -16.08
N GLU A 307 -5.88 -1.20 -15.10
CA GLU A 307 -6.76 -0.05 -15.09
C GLU A 307 -6.22 1.07 -14.18
N SER A 308 -6.44 2.32 -14.59
CA SER A 308 -6.04 3.48 -13.79
C SER A 308 -6.93 3.67 -12.55
N PRO A 309 -6.36 4.11 -11.40
CA PRO A 309 -7.15 4.60 -10.28
C PRO A 309 -7.79 5.97 -10.54
N SER A 310 -7.39 6.70 -11.59
CA SER A 310 -7.91 8.03 -11.91
C SER A 310 -9.39 7.98 -12.32
N ASN A 311 -10.14 9.01 -11.93
CA ASN A 311 -11.58 9.15 -12.13
C ASN A 311 -12.42 8.01 -11.49
N LYS A 312 -11.85 7.26 -10.54
CA LYS A 312 -12.57 6.28 -9.72
C LYS A 312 -12.95 6.92 -8.40
N ASN A 313 -14.15 6.61 -7.91
CA ASN A 313 -14.63 7.12 -6.63
C ASN A 313 -13.72 6.64 -5.49
N CYS A 314 -13.07 7.59 -4.81
CA CYS A 314 -12.12 7.29 -3.73
C CYS A 314 -12.81 7.13 -2.37
N LYS A 315 -14.15 7.14 -2.32
CA LYS A 315 -14.96 6.96 -1.11
C LYS A 315 -14.67 7.99 -0.01
N MET A 316 -14.23 9.18 -0.39
CA MET A 316 -13.96 10.32 0.49
C MET A 316 -14.96 11.44 0.24
N GLU A 317 -15.17 12.33 1.21
CA GLU A 317 -16.05 13.49 1.04
C GLU A 317 -15.37 14.65 0.32
N GLY A 318 -14.05 14.78 0.47
CA GLY A 318 -13.26 15.84 -0.14
C GLY A 318 -11.78 15.75 0.27
N ILE A 319 -11.06 16.86 0.09
CA ILE A 319 -9.64 16.98 0.35
C ILE A 319 -9.33 18.26 1.16
N GLY A 320 -8.17 18.31 1.81
CA GLY A 320 -7.71 19.48 2.56
C GLY A 320 -6.23 19.42 2.91
N TYR A 321 -5.79 20.33 3.77
CA TYR A 321 -4.45 20.35 4.36
C TYR A 321 -4.51 20.97 5.76
N TYR A 322 -3.46 20.82 6.56
CA TYR A 322 -3.34 21.44 7.88
C TYR A 322 -2.61 22.79 7.80
N ASP A 323 -3.22 23.85 8.31
CA ASP A 323 -2.55 25.13 8.57
C ASP A 323 -2.27 25.22 10.08
N GLY A 324 -1.06 24.84 10.49
CA GLY A 324 -0.76 24.56 11.89
C GLY A 324 -1.56 23.36 12.40
N SER A 325 -2.40 23.55 13.41
CA SER A 325 -3.29 22.50 13.94
C SER A 325 -4.70 22.51 13.34
N GLU A 326 -5.02 23.49 12.50
CA GLU A 326 -6.36 23.63 11.91
C GLU A 326 -6.43 22.90 10.56
N PHE A 327 -7.42 22.02 10.40
CA PHE A 327 -7.68 21.37 9.12
C PHE A 327 -8.50 22.28 8.20
N LYS A 328 -7.95 22.62 7.04
CA LYS A 328 -8.60 23.43 6.00
C LYS A 328 -9.08 22.54 4.86
N LYS A 329 -10.41 22.46 4.69
CA LYS A 329 -11.03 21.81 3.54
C LYS A 329 -10.80 22.66 2.28
N VAL A 330 -10.48 22.00 1.17
CA VAL A 330 -10.23 22.63 -0.13
C VAL A 330 -11.20 22.03 -1.15
N ASN A 331 -11.76 22.88 -2.00
CA ASN A 331 -12.53 22.47 -3.16
C ASN A 331 -11.75 22.89 -4.40
N LEU A 332 -10.98 21.95 -4.95
CA LEU A 332 -10.27 22.19 -6.21
C LEU A 332 -11.26 22.20 -7.36
N ASP A 333 -11.08 23.11 -8.31
CA ASP A 333 -11.63 22.94 -9.65
C ASP A 333 -10.73 22.05 -10.53
N GLU A 334 -11.21 21.72 -11.73
CA GLU A 334 -10.47 20.86 -12.65
C GLU A 334 -9.15 21.50 -13.10
N ALA A 335 -9.10 22.83 -13.29
CA ALA A 335 -7.88 23.52 -13.71
C ALA A 335 -6.82 23.49 -12.61
N GLU A 336 -7.23 23.70 -11.36
CA GLU A 336 -6.36 23.62 -10.19
C GLU A 336 -5.82 22.20 -9.97
N ALA A 337 -6.66 21.17 -10.12
CA ALA A 337 -6.23 19.79 -10.03
C ALA A 337 -5.30 19.40 -11.20
N ASN A 338 -5.58 19.91 -12.41
CA ASN A 338 -4.75 19.67 -13.59
C ASN A 338 -3.37 20.34 -13.48
N LEU A 339 -3.27 21.50 -12.81
CA LEU A 339 -1.98 22.15 -12.53
C LEU A 339 -1.04 21.26 -11.69
N LEU A 340 -1.59 20.48 -10.75
CA LEU A 340 -0.83 19.47 -10.02
C LEU A 340 -0.44 18.29 -10.93
N ASN A 341 -1.39 17.79 -11.72
CA ASN A 341 -1.19 16.63 -12.60
C ASN A 341 -0.16 16.89 -13.71
N GLU A 342 -0.12 18.09 -14.29
CA GLU A 342 0.90 18.45 -15.30
C GLU A 342 2.32 18.45 -14.70
N ASN A 343 2.42 18.48 -13.36
CA ASN A 343 3.65 18.34 -12.58
C ASN A 343 3.73 16.97 -11.88
N GLY A 344 3.02 15.94 -12.35
CA GLY A 344 3.12 14.56 -11.83
C GLY A 344 2.74 14.42 -10.35
N ILE A 345 1.84 15.27 -9.86
CA ILE A 345 1.27 15.21 -8.51
C ILE A 345 -0.20 14.86 -8.66
N SER A 346 -0.61 13.72 -8.11
CA SER A 346 -2.03 13.30 -8.09
C SER A 346 -2.74 13.86 -6.86
N THR A 347 -4.05 14.04 -6.97
CA THR A 347 -4.89 14.61 -5.90
C THR A 347 -6.28 13.96 -5.92
N ILE A 348 -7.25 14.54 -5.22
CA ILE A 348 -8.67 14.19 -5.29
C ILE A 348 -9.47 15.39 -5.79
N LEU A 349 -10.45 15.12 -6.66
CA LEU A 349 -11.34 16.11 -7.25
C LEU A 349 -12.80 15.72 -7.02
N ARG A 350 -13.69 16.69 -6.79
CA ARG A 350 -15.13 16.44 -6.74
C ARG A 350 -15.72 16.53 -8.14
N GLN A 351 -16.28 15.43 -8.63
CA GLN A 351 -16.94 15.34 -9.92
C GLN A 351 -18.44 15.03 -9.75
N PRO A 352 -19.27 15.19 -10.80
CA PRO A 352 -20.70 14.86 -10.72
C PRO A 352 -21.00 13.40 -10.32
N ASN A 353 -20.08 12.48 -10.60
CA ASN A 353 -20.15 11.06 -10.24
C ASN A 353 -19.56 10.74 -8.85
N GLY A 354 -19.21 11.77 -8.06
CA GLY A 354 -18.66 11.64 -6.72
C GLY A 354 -17.26 12.24 -6.59
N THR A 355 -16.67 12.08 -5.42
CA THR A 355 -15.29 12.47 -5.15
C THR A 355 -14.36 11.40 -5.71
N VAL A 356 -13.49 11.76 -6.65
CA VAL A 356 -12.65 10.83 -7.40
C VAL A 356 -11.18 11.09 -7.16
N PHE A 357 -10.36 10.05 -7.23
CA PHE A 357 -8.92 10.23 -7.39
C PHE A 357 -8.65 10.86 -8.75
N TRP A 358 -7.79 11.88 -8.80
CA TRP A 358 -7.53 12.66 -10.00
C TRP A 358 -6.02 12.75 -10.24
N GLY A 359 -5.56 11.94 -11.19
CA GLY A 359 -4.16 11.88 -11.58
C GLY A 359 -3.78 10.49 -12.09
N ASN A 360 -2.98 10.45 -13.14
CA ASN A 360 -2.63 9.19 -13.81
C ASN A 360 -1.16 9.09 -14.20
N ARG A 361 -0.37 10.02 -13.70
CA ARG A 361 1.04 10.18 -14.02
C ARG A 361 1.89 9.92 -12.79
N THR A 362 3.00 9.22 -12.96
CA THR A 362 4.00 9.01 -11.91
C THR A 362 4.72 10.33 -11.61
N SER A 363 5.48 10.35 -10.53
CA SER A 363 6.21 11.55 -10.11
C SER A 363 7.33 11.94 -11.07
N VAL A 364 7.72 11.08 -12.01
CA VAL A 364 8.68 11.41 -13.07
C VAL A 364 8.17 12.49 -14.03
N PHE A 365 6.84 12.63 -14.15
CA PHE A 365 6.25 13.56 -15.10
C PHE A 365 6.34 15.01 -14.62
N GLN A 366 6.85 15.88 -15.50
CA GLN A 366 6.96 17.33 -15.30
C GLN A 366 7.36 17.99 -16.63
N PRO A 367 7.17 19.31 -16.77
CA PRO A 367 7.66 20.06 -17.93
C PRO A 367 9.16 19.84 -18.14
N GLY A 368 9.55 19.40 -19.36
CA GLY A 368 10.94 19.07 -19.71
C GLY A 368 11.47 17.76 -19.10
N GLY A 369 10.63 16.97 -18.45
CA GLY A 369 10.98 15.69 -17.84
C GLY A 369 10.86 14.48 -18.79
N ASN A 370 10.86 13.28 -18.21
CA ASN A 370 10.72 12.03 -18.95
C ASN A 370 9.29 11.91 -19.54
N THR A 371 9.21 11.53 -20.81
CA THR A 371 7.96 11.34 -21.55
C THR A 371 7.76 9.91 -22.06
N ASP A 372 8.62 8.97 -21.67
CA ASP A 372 8.47 7.56 -22.05
C ASP A 372 7.16 6.99 -21.45
N PRO A 373 6.24 6.45 -22.27
CA PRO A 373 4.98 5.89 -21.79
C PRO A 373 5.15 4.85 -20.68
N LYS A 374 6.25 4.08 -20.70
CA LYS A 374 6.50 3.03 -19.69
C LYS A 374 6.77 3.59 -18.30
N ASP A 375 7.21 4.85 -18.23
CA ASP A 375 7.61 5.50 -16.99
C ASP A 375 6.55 6.48 -16.49
N VAL A 376 5.83 7.12 -17.41
CA VAL A 376 4.91 8.22 -17.09
C VAL A 376 3.57 7.73 -16.57
N TRP A 377 2.96 6.73 -17.19
CA TRP A 377 1.59 6.35 -16.85
C TRP A 377 1.56 5.35 -15.70
N ILE A 378 0.76 5.63 -14.67
CA ILE A 378 0.56 4.76 -13.51
C ILE A 378 0.18 3.32 -13.93
N PRO A 379 -0.90 3.09 -14.72
CA PRO A 379 -1.29 1.72 -15.10
C PRO A 379 -0.23 1.02 -15.97
N VAL A 380 0.45 1.75 -16.87
CA VAL A 380 1.50 1.17 -17.72
C VAL A 380 2.68 0.71 -16.87
N LYS A 381 3.20 1.56 -15.97
CA LYS A 381 4.32 1.20 -15.09
C LYS A 381 3.97 0.00 -14.21
N ARG A 382 2.77 0.00 -13.63
CA ARG A 382 2.27 -1.10 -12.81
C ARG A 382 2.16 -2.40 -13.61
N MET A 383 1.66 -2.36 -14.84
CA MET A 383 1.58 -3.53 -15.72
C MET A 383 2.95 -4.07 -16.12
N PHE A 384 3.93 -3.21 -16.40
CA PHE A 384 5.29 -3.65 -16.70
C PHE A 384 5.91 -4.41 -15.52
N LYS A 385 5.73 -3.88 -14.29
CA LYS A 385 6.19 -4.55 -13.06
C LYS A 385 5.45 -5.85 -12.79
N TYR A 386 4.12 -5.86 -12.93
CA TYR A 386 3.29 -7.07 -12.82
C TYR A 386 3.77 -8.16 -13.77
N ILE A 387 3.94 -7.82 -15.06
CA ILE A 387 4.33 -8.79 -16.08
C ILE A 387 5.73 -9.34 -15.82
N GLY A 388 6.70 -8.47 -15.50
CA GLY A 388 8.05 -8.88 -15.15
C GLY A 388 8.05 -9.84 -13.96
N ASN A 389 7.34 -9.50 -12.89
CA ASN A 389 7.21 -10.33 -11.70
C ASN A 389 6.61 -11.71 -12.01
N MET A 390 5.52 -11.78 -12.79
CA MET A 390 4.88 -13.05 -13.13
C MET A 390 5.76 -13.93 -14.01
N ILE A 391 6.47 -13.35 -14.98
CA ILE A 391 7.43 -14.11 -15.81
C ILE A 391 8.56 -14.66 -14.95
N MET A 392 9.13 -13.86 -14.05
CA MET A 392 10.20 -14.30 -13.15
C MET A 392 9.73 -15.41 -12.20
N LEU A 393 8.53 -15.28 -11.64
CA LEU A 393 7.94 -16.27 -10.75
C LEU A 393 7.74 -17.62 -11.46
N ASN A 394 7.16 -17.60 -12.65
CA ASN A 394 6.78 -18.82 -13.39
C ASN A 394 7.96 -19.53 -14.07
N ASN A 395 9.12 -18.87 -14.17
CA ASN A 395 10.34 -19.45 -14.76
C ASN A 395 11.43 -19.73 -13.73
N ILE A 396 11.17 -19.59 -12.43
CA ILE A 396 12.16 -19.88 -11.38
C ILE A 396 12.68 -21.32 -11.45
N ASN A 397 11.82 -22.26 -11.87
CA ASN A 397 12.19 -23.67 -12.01
C ASN A 397 12.95 -23.99 -13.30
N GLU A 398 13.16 -23.01 -14.19
CA GLU A 398 13.99 -23.19 -15.38
C GLU A 398 15.46 -22.85 -15.14
N VAL A 399 15.76 -22.16 -14.04
CA VAL A 399 17.13 -21.91 -13.58
C VAL A 399 17.86 -23.24 -13.35
N ASP A 400 19.15 -23.28 -13.68
CA ASP A 400 20.05 -24.44 -13.62
C ASP A 400 19.72 -25.64 -14.52
N LYS A 401 18.57 -25.65 -15.20
CA LYS A 401 18.27 -26.72 -16.17
C LYS A 401 19.06 -26.50 -17.47
N GLY A 402 19.78 -27.51 -17.97
CA GLY A 402 20.63 -27.41 -19.16
C GLY A 402 19.94 -26.87 -20.43
N MET A 403 20.26 -25.65 -20.86
CA MET A 403 19.53 -24.92 -21.89
C MET A 403 19.66 -25.54 -23.28
N THR A 404 18.61 -26.24 -23.74
CA THR A 404 18.51 -26.78 -25.11
C THR A 404 17.66 -25.87 -26.00
N PRO A 405 17.78 -25.94 -27.33
CA PRO A 405 16.91 -25.19 -28.23
C PRO A 405 15.41 -25.41 -27.97
N SER A 406 15.04 -26.65 -27.63
CA SER A 406 13.66 -26.99 -27.27
C SER A 406 13.20 -26.29 -25.98
N ARG A 407 14.06 -26.21 -24.96
CA ARG A 407 13.74 -25.47 -23.72
C ARG A 407 13.61 -23.99 -23.97
N ALA A 408 14.55 -23.38 -24.71
CA ALA A 408 14.48 -21.96 -25.04
C ALA A 408 13.17 -21.62 -25.78
N LYS A 409 12.78 -22.47 -26.74
CA LYS A 409 11.50 -22.31 -27.46
C LYS A 409 10.28 -22.57 -26.57
N SER A 410 10.35 -23.52 -25.64
CA SER A 410 9.25 -23.79 -24.69
C SER A 410 9.02 -22.60 -23.75
N ILE A 411 10.07 -21.99 -23.20
CA ILE A 411 9.97 -20.78 -22.38
C ILE A 411 9.29 -19.65 -23.18
N GLU A 412 9.80 -19.38 -24.39
CA GLU A 412 9.23 -18.38 -25.30
C GLU A 412 7.75 -18.65 -25.60
N THR A 413 7.39 -19.91 -25.90
CA THR A 413 6.01 -20.31 -26.22
C THR A 413 5.08 -20.13 -25.02
N ASN A 414 5.50 -20.56 -23.83
CA ASN A 414 4.68 -20.46 -22.62
C ASN A 414 4.38 -19.00 -22.25
N ILE A 415 5.38 -18.12 -22.33
CA ILE A 415 5.19 -16.69 -22.08
C ILE A 415 4.26 -16.07 -23.14
N ASN A 416 4.44 -16.39 -24.43
CA ASN A 416 3.57 -15.88 -25.49
C ASN A 416 2.11 -16.33 -25.35
N VAL A 417 1.85 -17.57 -24.95
CA VAL A 417 0.49 -18.08 -24.68
C VAL A 417 -0.15 -17.28 -23.55
N TRP A 418 0.59 -17.02 -22.48
CA TRP A 418 0.09 -16.24 -21.36
C TRP A 418 -0.14 -14.76 -21.71
N LEU A 419 0.78 -14.11 -22.44
CA LEU A 419 0.56 -12.75 -22.94
C LEU A 419 -0.66 -12.68 -23.86
N SER A 420 -0.89 -13.71 -24.68
CA SER A 420 -2.09 -13.80 -25.52
C SER A 420 -3.38 -13.95 -24.71
N SER A 421 -3.34 -14.60 -23.54
CA SER A 421 -4.52 -14.68 -22.67
C SER A 421 -4.85 -13.31 -22.06
N LEU A 422 -3.83 -12.59 -21.57
CA LEU A 422 -4.01 -11.21 -21.09
C LEU A 422 -4.57 -10.28 -22.17
N GLN A 423 -4.14 -10.45 -23.42
CA GLN A 423 -4.69 -9.72 -24.56
C GLN A 423 -6.14 -10.11 -24.84
N GLY A 424 -6.48 -11.40 -24.82
CA GLY A 424 -7.86 -11.88 -25.02
C GLY A 424 -8.82 -11.48 -23.89
N GLU A 425 -8.30 -11.10 -22.74
CA GLU A 425 -9.03 -10.56 -21.58
C GLU A 425 -9.04 -9.02 -21.53
N ASP A 426 -8.56 -8.34 -22.58
CA ASP A 426 -8.45 -6.87 -22.66
C ASP A 426 -7.63 -6.24 -21.51
N LYS A 427 -6.69 -6.99 -20.92
CA LYS A 427 -5.78 -6.49 -19.87
C LYS A 427 -4.54 -5.81 -20.46
N ILE A 428 -4.20 -6.10 -21.71
CA ILE A 428 -3.15 -5.43 -22.51
C ILE A 428 -3.60 -5.32 -23.97
N LEU A 429 -3.03 -4.39 -24.74
CA LEU A 429 -3.26 -4.29 -26.18
C LEU A 429 -2.59 -5.43 -26.95
N GLY A 430 -1.47 -5.93 -26.44
CA GLY A 430 -0.74 -7.07 -26.98
C GLY A 430 0.62 -7.23 -26.33
N GLY A 431 1.22 -8.40 -26.52
CA GLY A 431 2.57 -8.67 -26.07
C GLY A 431 3.17 -9.86 -26.78
N ARG A 432 4.49 -9.86 -26.94
CA ARG A 432 5.24 -11.01 -27.47
C ARG A 432 6.61 -11.10 -26.85
N VAL A 433 7.14 -12.31 -26.74
CA VAL A 433 8.51 -12.58 -26.33
C VAL A 433 9.27 -13.30 -27.44
N GLU A 434 10.54 -12.95 -27.61
CA GLU A 434 11.43 -13.55 -28.61
C GLU A 434 12.81 -13.87 -28.03
N PHE A 435 13.34 -15.04 -28.38
CA PHE A 435 14.73 -15.40 -28.12
C PHE A 435 15.63 -14.93 -29.28
N LEU A 436 16.13 -13.70 -29.19
CA LEU A 436 16.84 -13.03 -30.30
C LEU A 436 18.32 -13.43 -30.35
N PRO A 437 18.85 -13.88 -31.51
CA PRO A 437 20.29 -14.17 -31.66
C PRO A 437 21.19 -12.97 -31.37
N ALA A 438 20.75 -11.76 -31.72
CA ALA A 438 21.51 -10.53 -31.50
C ALA A 438 21.74 -10.20 -30.01
N GLU A 439 20.84 -10.65 -29.13
CA GLU A 439 20.94 -10.44 -27.68
C GLU A 439 21.60 -11.61 -26.94
N ASN A 440 21.86 -12.70 -27.65
CA ASN A 440 22.44 -13.94 -27.15
C ASN A 440 23.73 -14.27 -27.91
N PRO A 441 24.78 -13.42 -27.82
CA PRO A 441 26.06 -13.72 -28.45
C PRO A 441 26.70 -14.97 -27.82
N GLN A 442 27.52 -15.67 -28.61
CA GLN A 442 28.14 -16.93 -28.21
C GLN A 442 28.87 -16.87 -26.86
N GLN A 443 29.55 -15.77 -26.56
CA GLN A 443 30.28 -15.59 -25.29
C GLN A 443 29.36 -15.59 -24.07
N GLU A 444 28.21 -14.92 -24.13
CA GLU A 444 27.25 -14.89 -23.02
C GLU A 444 26.57 -16.26 -22.84
N MET A 445 26.25 -16.95 -23.95
CA MET A 445 25.70 -18.30 -23.88
C MET A 445 26.71 -19.32 -23.31
N ILE A 446 28.00 -19.19 -23.63
CA ILE A 446 29.07 -19.98 -23.00
C ILE A 446 29.12 -19.72 -21.49
N ALA A 447 28.87 -18.47 -21.07
CA ALA A 447 28.76 -18.11 -19.66
C ALA A 447 27.42 -18.51 -19.01
N GLY A 448 26.55 -19.24 -19.72
CA GLY A 448 25.25 -19.71 -19.23
C GLY A 448 24.17 -18.64 -19.14
N LYS A 449 24.36 -17.49 -19.78
CA LYS A 449 23.41 -16.37 -19.75
C LYS A 449 22.56 -16.34 -21.01
N PHE A 450 21.26 -16.23 -20.82
CA PHE A 450 20.25 -16.24 -21.88
C PHE A 450 19.28 -15.09 -21.69
N LYS A 451 18.91 -14.40 -22.77
CA LYS A 451 18.01 -13.25 -22.79
C LYS A 451 16.83 -13.51 -23.70
N TRP A 452 15.66 -13.12 -23.21
CA TRP A 452 14.43 -13.05 -23.98
C TRP A 452 13.99 -11.59 -24.05
N HIS A 453 13.71 -11.10 -25.24
CA HIS A 453 13.20 -9.76 -25.44
C HIS A 453 11.68 -9.79 -25.37
N ILE A 454 11.08 -8.99 -24.50
CA ILE A 454 9.63 -8.93 -24.31
C ILE A 454 9.12 -7.57 -24.81
N TYR A 455 8.25 -7.60 -25.80
CA TYR A 455 7.54 -6.43 -26.32
C TYR A 455 6.16 -6.36 -25.68
N LEU A 456 5.81 -5.21 -25.10
CA LEU A 456 4.56 -5.03 -24.35
C LEU A 456 3.84 -3.76 -24.79
N GLY A 457 2.55 -3.88 -25.08
CA GLY A 457 1.62 -2.77 -25.24
C GLY A 457 0.62 -2.75 -24.09
N ALA A 458 1.04 -2.26 -22.92
CA ALA A 458 0.09 -2.01 -21.83
C ALA A 458 -0.86 -0.86 -22.21
N ILE A 459 -2.06 -0.84 -21.62
CA ILE A 459 -3.10 0.12 -21.97
C ILE A 459 -2.70 1.51 -21.45
N ILE A 460 -2.58 2.46 -22.38
CA ILE A 460 -2.43 3.88 -22.05
C ILE A 460 -3.83 4.43 -21.74
N PRO A 461 -3.99 5.14 -20.61
CA PRO A 461 -5.27 5.73 -20.26
C PRO A 461 -5.63 6.89 -21.20
N GLY A 462 -6.91 7.00 -21.56
CA GLY A 462 -7.44 8.15 -22.29
C GLY A 462 -7.54 9.39 -21.40
N GLU A 463 -6.40 10.02 -21.07
CA GLU A 463 -6.32 11.18 -20.17
C GLU A 463 -7.11 12.40 -20.69
N THR A 464 -7.23 12.57 -22.01
CA THR A 464 -8.02 13.63 -22.64
C THR A 464 -8.81 13.07 -23.81
N LEU A 465 -10.11 13.37 -23.87
CA LEU A 465 -11.01 13.00 -24.95
C LEU A 465 -11.63 14.28 -25.53
N GLU A 466 -11.36 14.56 -26.80
CA GLU A 466 -11.87 15.74 -27.50
C GLU A 466 -12.95 15.34 -28.52
N PHE A 467 -14.11 15.99 -28.45
CA PHE A 467 -15.22 15.78 -29.37
C PHE A 467 -15.47 17.05 -30.17
N ILE A 468 -15.20 17.01 -31.47
CA ILE A 468 -15.35 18.15 -32.37
C ILE A 468 -16.77 18.14 -32.94
N LEU A 469 -17.52 19.22 -32.69
CA LEU A 469 -18.87 19.41 -33.23
C LEU A 469 -18.81 20.29 -34.48
N GLU A 470 -19.42 19.81 -35.57
CA GLU A 470 -19.54 20.54 -36.82
C GLU A 470 -21.02 20.68 -37.21
N TYR A 471 -21.41 21.86 -37.70
CA TYR A 471 -22.73 22.05 -38.27
C TYR A 471 -22.77 21.50 -39.69
N ASP A 472 -23.38 20.33 -39.86
CA ASP A 472 -23.52 19.71 -41.18
C ASP A 472 -24.63 20.39 -41.99
N THR A 473 -24.21 21.22 -42.95
CA THR A 473 -25.10 21.97 -43.84
C THR A 473 -25.92 21.10 -44.79
N GLU A 474 -25.60 19.81 -44.95
CA GLU A 474 -26.40 18.89 -45.76
C GLU A 474 -27.79 18.67 -45.15
N TYR A 475 -27.93 18.76 -43.83
CA TYR A 475 -29.25 18.69 -43.16
C TYR A 475 -30.16 19.87 -43.51
N LEU A 476 -29.62 21.00 -43.97
CA LEU A 476 -30.45 22.11 -44.46
C LEU A 476 -31.24 21.73 -45.72
N LYS A 477 -30.80 20.72 -46.47
CA LYS A 477 -31.55 20.20 -47.63
C LYS A 477 -32.86 19.54 -47.23
N LEU A 478 -33.00 19.07 -45.98
CA LEU A 478 -34.25 18.51 -45.46
C LEU A 478 -35.37 19.56 -45.34
N LEU A 479 -35.03 20.85 -45.22
CA LEU A 479 -36.01 21.93 -45.20
C LEU A 479 -36.76 22.08 -46.55
N PHE A 480 -36.25 21.48 -47.62
CA PHE A 480 -36.83 21.52 -48.96
C PHE A 480 -37.46 20.20 -49.42
N LYS A 481 -37.46 19.16 -48.59
CA LYS A 481 -38.28 17.96 -48.85
C LYS A 481 -39.71 18.24 -48.40
N GLN A 482 -40.63 18.42 -49.37
CA GLN A 482 -42.08 18.43 -49.12
C GLN A 482 -42.60 17.04 -48.77
#